data_AF-C2KVX7-F1
#
_entry.id   AF-C2KVX7-F1
#
_cell.length_a   1.000
_cell.length_b   1.000
_cell.length_c   1.000
_cell.angle_alpha   90.00
_cell.angle_beta   90.00
_cell.angle_gamma   90.00
#
_symmetry.space_group_name_H-M   'P 1'
#
loop_
_entity.id
_entity.type
_entity.pdbx_description
1 polymer ?
#
loop_
_entity_poly.entity_id
_entity_poly.type
_entity_poly.pdbx_seq_one_letter_code
_entity_poly.pdbx_strand_id
1 'polypeptide(L)'
;TKLMTALVCVSSVENLDQEFVVSGSSVIKEAGSSTAFLQVGESLSIRNLLYGMLLPSGNDAAVAVAEATAGSVSAFVDRMNEKALELGCLSSHFTNPHGLPDDNHYTSPYDIYLILKECMKYDSLREILATKEIQVQYKDKNGIPKSQVWKATNLYSTGEKELPDGLEILAAKTGTTKKAGYCLALTVDKASTAIPYYSVVMKGTNKENLYENMTNLLDKIS
;
A
#
# COMPACT_ATOMS: atom_id res chain seq x y z
N THR A 1 -2.16 6.43 -2.73
CA THR A 1 -3.42 5.67 -2.88
C THR A 1 -3.48 4.44 -1.99
N LYS A 2 -2.72 3.36 -2.23
CA LYS A 2 -2.86 2.11 -1.44
C LYS A 2 -2.63 2.26 0.07
N LEU A 3 -1.84 3.23 0.52
CA LEU A 3 -1.75 3.60 1.95
C LEU A 3 -3.10 4.11 2.50
N MET A 4 -3.78 5.00 1.76
CA MET A 4 -5.14 5.46 2.09
C MET A 4 -6.15 4.31 2.06
N THR A 5 -6.08 3.44 1.04
CA THR A 5 -6.93 2.24 0.95
C THR A 5 -6.77 1.34 2.17
N ALA A 6 -5.53 1.06 2.58
CA ALA A 6 -5.27 0.26 3.77
C ALA A 6 -5.78 0.93 5.05
N LEU A 7 -5.56 2.25 5.18
CA LEU A 7 -6.01 3.04 6.32
C LEU A 7 -7.54 3.05 6.45
N VAL A 8 -8.27 3.30 5.37
CA VAL A 8 -9.74 3.28 5.37
C VAL A 8 -10.25 1.90 5.73
N CYS A 9 -9.67 0.83 5.16
CA CYS A 9 -10.04 -0.54 5.49
C CYS A 9 -9.87 -0.83 6.98
N VAL A 10 -8.67 -0.61 7.53
CA VAL A 10 -8.36 -0.96 8.92
C VAL A 10 -9.10 -0.08 9.92
N SER A 11 -9.43 1.17 9.57
CA SER A 11 -10.25 2.04 10.42
C SER A 11 -11.76 1.77 10.33
N SER A 12 -12.22 1.01 9.34
CA SER A 12 -13.65 0.73 9.11
C SER A 12 -14.07 -0.70 9.44
N VAL A 13 -13.12 -1.64 9.52
CA VAL A 13 -13.40 -3.08 9.70
C VAL A 13 -13.03 -3.53 11.10
N GLU A 14 -13.95 -4.21 11.78
CA GLU A 14 -13.74 -4.75 13.13
C GLU A 14 -12.88 -6.04 13.12
N ASN A 15 -13.10 -6.91 12.14
CA ASN A 15 -12.44 -8.21 12.04
C ASN A 15 -11.70 -8.36 10.71
N LEU A 16 -10.37 -8.21 10.71
CA LEU A 16 -9.56 -8.41 9.51
C LEU A 16 -9.48 -9.88 9.05
N ASP A 17 -9.86 -10.82 9.91
CA ASP A 17 -9.84 -12.25 9.59
C ASP A 17 -11.16 -12.72 8.97
N GLN A 18 -12.14 -11.82 8.78
CA GLN A 18 -13.34 -12.11 8.01
C GLN A 18 -13.00 -12.44 6.55
N GLU A 19 -13.60 -13.51 6.04
CA GLU A 19 -13.42 -13.95 4.65
C GLU A 19 -14.23 -13.07 3.68
N PHE A 20 -13.63 -12.79 2.52
CA PHE A 20 -14.26 -12.12 1.39
C PHE A 20 -14.04 -12.94 0.12
N VAL A 21 -15.10 -13.10 -0.67
CA VAL A 21 -15.05 -13.79 -1.95
C VAL A 21 -14.75 -12.78 -3.06
N VAL A 22 -13.63 -12.96 -3.74
CA VAL A 22 -13.17 -12.08 -4.82
C VAL A 22 -14.22 -12.03 -5.94
N SER A 23 -14.71 -10.83 -6.22
CA SER A 23 -15.75 -10.60 -7.23
C SER A 23 -15.15 -10.32 -8.61
N GLY A 24 -15.99 -10.30 -9.64
CA GLY A 24 -15.59 -9.97 -11.01
C GLY A 24 -15.07 -8.54 -11.20
N SER A 25 -15.33 -7.62 -10.28
CA SER A 25 -14.84 -6.24 -10.36
C SER A 25 -13.33 -6.14 -10.09
N SER A 26 -12.76 -7.13 -9.38
CA SER A 26 -11.33 -7.18 -9.06
C SER A 26 -10.46 -7.53 -10.27
N VAL A 27 -11.07 -7.86 -11.42
CA VAL A 27 -10.37 -8.12 -12.67
C VAL A 27 -9.84 -6.82 -13.27
N ILE A 28 -8.53 -6.60 -13.13
CA ILE A 28 -7.83 -5.45 -13.72
C ILE A 28 -7.37 -5.81 -15.15
N LYS A 29 -7.89 -5.07 -16.13
CA LYS A 29 -7.56 -5.29 -17.56
C LYS A 29 -6.39 -4.46 -18.08
N GLU A 30 -5.87 -3.53 -17.27
CA GLU A 30 -4.79 -2.64 -17.68
C GLU A 30 -3.45 -3.39 -17.72
N ALA A 31 -2.90 -3.54 -18.93
CA ALA A 31 -1.64 -4.23 -19.17
C ALA A 31 -0.47 -3.57 -18.41
N GLY A 32 0.35 -4.39 -17.74
CA GLY A 32 1.47 -3.92 -16.93
C GLY A 32 1.10 -3.47 -15.52
N SER A 33 -0.17 -3.60 -15.12
CA SER A 33 -0.58 -3.41 -13.72
C SER A 33 0.01 -4.48 -12.81
N SER A 34 0.48 -4.06 -11.63
CA SER A 34 0.82 -4.99 -10.56
C SER A 34 -0.45 -5.69 -10.04
N THR A 35 -0.36 -7.00 -9.82
CA THR A 35 -1.47 -7.87 -9.41
C THR A 35 -0.99 -8.80 -8.30
N ALA A 36 -1.89 -9.11 -7.37
CA ALA A 36 -1.73 -10.18 -6.40
C ALA A 36 -2.08 -11.56 -7.00
N PHE A 37 -2.51 -11.59 -8.27
CA PHE A 37 -2.99 -12.74 -9.04
C PHE A 37 -4.29 -13.36 -8.52
N LEU A 38 -5.14 -12.55 -7.89
CA LEU A 38 -6.43 -13.01 -7.38
C LEU A 38 -7.33 -13.48 -8.52
N GLN A 39 -8.07 -14.56 -8.27
CA GLN A 39 -9.06 -15.11 -9.19
C GLN A 39 -10.47 -14.95 -8.63
N VAL A 40 -11.43 -14.74 -9.53
CA VAL A 40 -12.84 -14.63 -9.15
C VAL A 40 -13.31 -15.91 -8.47
N GLY A 41 -13.98 -15.74 -7.33
CA GLY A 41 -14.48 -16.84 -6.50
C GLY A 41 -13.50 -17.33 -5.43
N GLU A 42 -12.25 -16.87 -5.42
CA GLU A 42 -11.33 -17.16 -4.30
C GLU A 42 -11.83 -16.50 -3.02
N SER A 43 -11.72 -17.20 -1.89
CA SER A 43 -12.06 -16.70 -0.56
C SER A 43 -10.79 -16.41 0.23
N LEU A 44 -10.54 -15.14 0.55
CA LEU A 44 -9.39 -14.67 1.31
C LEU A 44 -9.86 -13.85 2.51
N SER A 45 -9.14 -13.89 3.63
CA SER A 45 -9.39 -12.92 4.70
C SER A 45 -9.04 -11.50 4.24
N ILE A 46 -9.68 -10.48 4.82
CA ILE A 46 -9.32 -9.08 4.55
C ILE A 46 -7.85 -8.80 4.85
N ARG A 47 -7.30 -9.42 5.90
CA ARG A 47 -5.86 -9.37 6.22
C ARG A 47 -5.02 -9.86 5.05
N ASN A 48 -5.38 -10.99 4.45
CA ASN A 48 -4.67 -11.52 3.27
C ASN A 48 -4.84 -10.59 2.06
N LEU A 49 -6.03 -10.01 1.85
CA LEU A 49 -6.22 -9.01 0.80
C LEU A 49 -5.35 -7.76 1.01
N LEU A 50 -5.18 -7.30 2.25
CA LEU A 50 -4.26 -6.20 2.58
C LEU A 50 -2.80 -6.57 2.28
N TYR A 51 -2.36 -7.79 2.62
CA TYR A 51 -1.04 -8.29 2.24
C TYR A 51 -0.85 -8.32 0.72
N GLY A 52 -1.82 -8.85 -0.03
CA GLY A 52 -1.80 -8.88 -1.50
C GLY A 52 -1.81 -7.49 -2.13
N MET A 53 -2.45 -6.51 -1.48
CA MET A 53 -2.43 -5.13 -1.94
C MET A 53 -1.09 -4.44 -1.64
N LEU A 54 -0.49 -4.67 -0.48
CA LEU A 54 0.63 -3.85 0.00
C LEU A 54 2.00 -4.39 -0.42
N LEU A 55 2.21 -5.72 -0.42
CA LEU A 55 3.51 -6.35 -0.71
C LEU A 55 3.80 -6.35 -2.22
N PRO A 56 3.07 -7.11 -3.06
CA PRO A 56 3.31 -7.14 -4.50
C PRO A 56 2.66 -5.92 -5.19
N SER A 57 2.06 -5.02 -4.41
CA SER A 57 1.36 -3.83 -4.90
C SER A 57 0.13 -4.15 -5.78
N GLY A 58 -0.60 -5.23 -5.48
CA GLY A 58 -1.72 -5.73 -6.29
C GLY A 58 -2.88 -4.74 -6.42
N ASN A 59 -3.26 -4.42 -7.66
CA ASN A 59 -4.40 -3.55 -7.98
C ASN A 59 -5.74 -4.28 -7.81
N ASP A 60 -5.79 -5.55 -8.20
CA ASP A 60 -6.89 -6.50 -7.97
C ASP A 60 -7.23 -6.61 -6.48
N ALA A 61 -6.21 -6.81 -5.63
CA ALA A 61 -6.38 -6.86 -4.20
C ALA A 61 -6.90 -5.54 -3.61
N ALA A 62 -6.50 -4.39 -4.17
CA ALA A 62 -7.02 -3.10 -3.73
C ALA A 62 -8.53 -2.93 -4.03
N VAL A 63 -9.01 -3.47 -5.16
CA VAL A 63 -10.45 -3.49 -5.47
C VAL A 63 -11.18 -4.42 -4.51
N ALA A 64 -10.66 -5.63 -4.27
CA ALA A 64 -11.25 -6.56 -3.32
C ALA A 64 -11.31 -6.00 -1.89
N VAL A 65 -10.26 -5.31 -1.42
CA VAL A 65 -10.25 -4.60 -0.12
C VAL A 65 -11.37 -3.54 -0.07
N ALA A 66 -11.55 -2.78 -1.15
CA ALA A 66 -12.56 -1.73 -1.22
C ALA A 66 -13.97 -2.30 -1.11
N GLU A 67 -14.26 -3.36 -1.86
CA GLU A 67 -15.56 -4.05 -1.82
C GLU A 67 -15.81 -4.73 -0.47
N ALA A 68 -14.81 -5.41 0.09
CA ALA A 68 -14.92 -6.04 1.40
C ALA A 68 -15.20 -5.03 2.52
N THR A 69 -14.75 -3.79 2.36
CA THR A 69 -14.91 -2.74 3.38
C THR A 69 -16.21 -1.94 3.25
N ALA A 70 -16.60 -1.59 2.03
CA ALA A 70 -17.69 -0.64 1.78
C ALA A 70 -18.80 -1.18 0.85
N GLY A 71 -18.73 -2.45 0.46
CA GLY A 71 -19.68 -3.12 -0.44
C GLY A 71 -19.52 -2.74 -1.92
N SER A 72 -18.88 -1.61 -2.23
CA SER A 72 -18.56 -1.20 -3.61
C SER A 72 -17.35 -0.29 -3.66
N VAL A 73 -16.68 -0.23 -4.82
CA VAL A 73 -15.57 0.69 -5.05
C VAL A 73 -15.99 2.16 -4.93
N SER A 74 -17.18 2.52 -5.42
CA SER A 74 -17.68 3.90 -5.36
C SER A 74 -17.83 4.37 -3.91
N ALA A 75 -18.56 3.60 -3.08
CA ALA A 75 -18.75 3.92 -1.67
C ALA A 75 -17.41 3.94 -0.91
N PHE A 76 -16.45 3.10 -1.31
CA PHE A 76 -15.13 3.12 -0.73
C PHE A 76 -14.34 4.39 -1.08
N VAL A 77 -14.42 4.85 -2.33
CA VAL A 77 -13.76 6.09 -2.79
C VAL A 77 -14.31 7.30 -2.05
N ASP A 78 -15.61 7.34 -1.76
CA ASP A 78 -16.20 8.39 -0.93
C ASP A 78 -15.53 8.42 0.46
N ARG A 79 -15.40 7.26 1.12
CA ARG A 79 -14.69 7.12 2.40
C ARG A 79 -13.21 7.48 2.32
N MET A 80 -12.54 7.21 1.20
CA MET A 80 -11.14 7.63 1.00
C MET A 80 -11.01 9.16 1.02
N ASN A 81 -11.93 9.87 0.38
CA ASN A 81 -11.91 11.33 0.32
C ASN A 81 -12.38 11.97 1.64
N GLU A 82 -13.34 11.37 2.33
CA GLU A 82 -13.72 11.75 3.70
C GLU A 82 -12.52 11.63 4.65
N LYS A 83 -11.84 10.47 4.64
CA LYS A 83 -10.64 10.25 5.45
C LYS A 83 -9.51 11.21 5.08
N ALA A 84 -9.33 11.51 3.79
CA ALA A 84 -8.35 12.50 3.34
C ALA A 84 -8.61 13.87 3.96
N LEU A 85 -9.87 14.32 3.96
CA LEU A 85 -10.27 15.60 4.56
C LEU A 85 -10.04 15.60 6.08
N GLU A 86 -10.43 14.53 6.78
CA GLU A 86 -10.22 14.37 8.23
C GLU A 86 -8.74 14.49 8.64
N LEU A 87 -7.83 13.98 7.81
CA LEU A 87 -6.39 14.05 8.05
C LEU A 87 -5.76 15.38 7.62
N GLY A 88 -6.51 16.28 6.98
CA GLY A 88 -5.99 17.52 6.44
C GLY A 88 -5.22 17.36 5.12
N CYS A 89 -5.48 16.28 4.36
CA CYS A 89 -4.90 16.06 3.04
C CYS A 89 -5.59 16.94 1.97
N LEU A 90 -5.41 18.26 2.08
CA LEU A 90 -6.10 19.26 1.24
C LEU A 90 -5.60 19.30 -0.20
N SER A 91 -4.53 18.59 -0.53
CA SER A 91 -3.94 18.49 -1.87
C SER A 91 -4.10 17.09 -2.45
N SER A 92 -5.12 16.36 -2.03
CA SER A 92 -5.41 14.99 -2.48
C SER A 92 -6.86 14.81 -2.88
N HIS A 93 -7.06 14.01 -3.92
CA HIS A 93 -8.36 13.48 -4.31
C HIS A 93 -8.16 12.09 -4.90
N PHE A 94 -8.91 11.12 -4.40
CA PHE A 94 -8.85 9.73 -4.81
C PHE A 94 -10.08 9.38 -5.64
N THR A 95 -9.87 8.68 -6.75
CA THR A 95 -10.95 8.21 -7.63
C THR A 95 -11.05 6.69 -7.71
N ASN A 96 -10.07 5.98 -7.13
CA ASN A 96 -10.00 4.53 -7.13
C ASN A 96 -9.06 4.04 -6.00
N PRO A 97 -9.17 2.77 -5.57
CA PRO A 97 -8.38 2.24 -4.45
C PRO A 97 -6.96 1.80 -4.83
N HIS A 98 -6.67 1.62 -6.11
CA HIS A 98 -5.41 1.03 -6.58
C HIS A 98 -4.36 2.07 -7.01
N GLY A 99 -4.77 3.27 -7.43
CA GLY A 99 -3.93 4.36 -7.92
C GLY A 99 -3.63 4.29 -9.42
N LEU A 100 -4.50 3.64 -10.21
CA LEU A 100 -4.35 3.71 -11.67
C LEU A 100 -4.73 5.12 -12.15
N PRO A 101 -4.15 5.58 -13.28
CA PRO A 101 -4.26 6.97 -13.69
C PRO A 101 -5.70 7.42 -13.94
N ASP A 102 -6.02 8.59 -13.39
CA ASP A 102 -7.23 9.36 -13.67
C ASP A 102 -6.85 10.85 -13.49
N ASP A 103 -7.52 11.76 -14.22
CA ASP A 103 -7.18 13.19 -14.17
C ASP A 103 -7.58 13.88 -12.87
N ASN A 104 -8.60 13.35 -12.22
CA ASN A 104 -9.02 13.80 -10.89
C ASN A 104 -8.29 13.03 -9.78
N HIS A 105 -7.39 12.09 -10.08
CA HIS A 105 -6.63 11.36 -9.06
C HIS A 105 -5.27 12.02 -8.81
N TYR A 106 -5.14 12.71 -7.68
CA TYR A 106 -3.92 13.44 -7.32
C TYR A 106 -3.65 13.41 -5.82
N THR A 107 -2.41 13.73 -5.45
CA THR A 107 -1.95 13.82 -4.05
C THR A 107 -0.66 14.65 -4.00
N SER A 108 -0.20 14.99 -2.80
CA SER A 108 1.06 15.68 -2.55
C SER A 108 2.01 14.82 -1.70
N PRO A 109 3.33 15.06 -1.73
CA PRO A 109 4.26 14.38 -0.82
C PRO A 109 3.91 14.57 0.66
N TYR A 110 3.42 15.76 1.03
CA TYR A 110 3.03 16.08 2.40
C TYR A 110 1.78 15.31 2.83
N ASP A 111 0.77 15.22 1.97
CA ASP A 111 -0.45 14.44 2.25
C ASP A 111 -0.12 12.95 2.39
N ILE A 112 0.79 12.42 1.56
CA ILE A 112 1.26 11.04 1.70
C ILE A 112 2.00 10.81 3.02
N TYR A 113 2.77 11.79 3.49
CA TYR A 113 3.35 11.76 4.84
C TYR A 113 2.26 11.66 5.92
N LEU A 114 1.22 12.50 5.85
CA LEU A 114 0.12 12.49 6.83
C LEU A 114 -0.57 11.12 6.86
N ILE A 115 -0.83 10.55 5.68
CA ILE A 115 -1.45 9.22 5.55
C ILE A 115 -0.54 8.14 6.14
N LEU A 116 0.74 8.12 5.78
CA LEU A 116 1.67 7.11 6.29
C LEU A 116 1.82 7.22 7.82
N LYS A 117 1.92 8.43 8.35
CA LYS A 117 1.97 8.69 9.79
C LYS A 117 0.72 8.16 10.49
N GLU A 118 -0.46 8.33 9.89
CA GLU A 118 -1.70 7.78 10.44
C GLU A 118 -1.72 6.25 10.40
N CYS A 119 -1.26 5.63 9.30
CA CYS A 119 -1.11 4.18 9.21
C CYS A 119 -0.28 3.61 10.37
N MET A 120 0.75 4.32 10.83
CA MET A 120 1.63 3.86 11.92
C MET A 120 0.95 3.81 13.29
N LYS A 121 -0.27 4.33 13.44
CA LYS A 121 -1.06 4.18 14.68
C LYS A 121 -1.76 2.82 14.78
N TYR A 122 -1.81 2.04 13.71
CA TYR A 122 -2.51 0.76 13.66
C TYR A 122 -1.52 -0.40 13.59
N ASP A 123 -1.54 -1.28 14.59
CA ASP A 123 -0.61 -2.41 14.72
C ASP A 123 -0.61 -3.32 13.50
N SER A 124 -1.79 -3.62 12.97
CA SER A 124 -1.94 -4.43 11.76
C SER A 124 -1.29 -3.79 10.53
N LEU A 125 -1.38 -2.46 10.37
CA LEU A 125 -0.73 -1.77 9.24
C LEU A 125 0.78 -1.70 9.43
N ARG A 126 1.27 -1.49 10.67
CA ARG A 126 2.69 -1.55 10.99
C ARG A 126 3.27 -2.92 10.61
N GLU A 127 2.62 -4.00 11.05
CA GLU A 127 3.02 -5.37 10.73
C GLU A 127 3.07 -5.61 9.21
N ILE A 128 1.98 -5.31 8.50
CA ILE A 128 1.89 -5.57 7.06
C ILE A 128 2.91 -4.75 6.26
N LEU A 129 3.10 -3.47 6.59
CA LEU A 129 4.04 -2.59 5.87
C LEU A 129 5.52 -2.89 6.18
N ALA A 130 5.82 -3.50 7.32
CA ALA A 130 7.16 -3.99 7.67
C ALA A 130 7.49 -5.34 7.02
N THR A 131 6.48 -6.09 6.57
CA THR A 131 6.64 -7.45 6.07
C THR A 131 7.38 -7.48 4.74
N LYS A 132 8.47 -8.26 4.69
CA LYS A 132 9.30 -8.45 3.49
C LYS A 132 8.74 -9.52 2.55
N GLU A 133 8.25 -10.60 3.13
CA GLU A 133 7.69 -11.75 2.43
C GLU A 133 6.68 -12.45 3.35
N ILE A 134 5.60 -12.96 2.77
CA ILE A 134 4.60 -13.76 3.49
C ILE A 134 4.04 -14.86 2.59
N GLN A 135 3.81 -16.03 3.16
CA GLN A 135 2.99 -17.07 2.55
C GLN A 135 1.57 -16.99 3.12
N VAL A 136 0.60 -16.65 2.27
CA VAL A 136 -0.82 -16.61 2.65
C VAL A 136 -1.51 -17.91 2.29
N GLN A 137 -2.54 -18.26 3.04
CA GLN A 137 -3.44 -19.37 2.75
C GLN A 137 -4.84 -18.84 2.44
N TYR A 138 -5.51 -19.46 1.47
CA TYR A 138 -6.85 -19.08 1.04
C TYR A 138 -7.58 -20.29 0.43
N LYS A 139 -8.81 -20.11 -0.01
CA LYS A 139 -9.58 -21.16 -0.70
C LYS A 139 -9.87 -20.73 -2.13
N ASP A 140 -9.76 -21.66 -3.08
CA ASP A 140 -10.27 -21.42 -4.43
C ASP A 140 -11.81 -21.42 -4.48
N LYS A 141 -12.38 -21.16 -5.67
CA LYS A 141 -13.83 -21.12 -5.89
C LYS A 141 -14.60 -22.40 -5.48
N ASN A 142 -13.91 -23.53 -5.34
CA ASN A 142 -14.49 -24.81 -4.94
C ASN A 142 -14.24 -25.10 -3.45
N GLY A 143 -13.69 -24.15 -2.69
CA GLY A 143 -13.34 -24.32 -1.29
C GLY A 143 -12.02 -25.08 -1.05
N ILE A 144 -11.23 -25.36 -2.10
CA ILE A 144 -9.99 -26.12 -1.96
C ILE A 144 -8.89 -25.19 -1.42
N PRO A 145 -8.18 -25.56 -0.34
CA PRO A 145 -7.08 -24.77 0.17
C PRO A 145 -5.98 -24.53 -0.87
N LYS A 146 -5.51 -23.29 -0.93
CA LYS A 146 -4.41 -22.80 -1.76
C LYS A 146 -3.46 -21.99 -0.89
N SER A 147 -2.25 -21.78 -1.40
CA SER A 147 -1.31 -20.84 -0.80
C SER A 147 -0.56 -20.07 -1.87
N GLN A 148 -0.10 -18.87 -1.52
CA GLN A 148 0.68 -18.02 -2.40
C GLN A 148 1.69 -17.24 -1.58
N VAL A 149 2.87 -17.02 -2.16
CA VAL A 149 3.91 -16.18 -1.57
C VAL A 149 3.86 -14.80 -2.21
N TRP A 150 3.84 -13.77 -1.38
CA TRP A 150 3.96 -12.38 -1.80
C TRP A 150 5.18 -11.74 -1.17
N LYS A 151 5.88 -10.90 -1.95
CA LYS A 151 7.09 -10.20 -1.53
C LYS A 151 6.89 -8.70 -1.65
N ALA A 152 7.48 -7.95 -0.73
CA ALA A 152 7.55 -6.51 -0.82
C ALA A 152 8.37 -6.07 -2.04
N THR A 153 8.06 -4.89 -2.56
CA THR A 153 8.69 -4.32 -3.77
C THR A 153 9.72 -3.22 -3.45
N ASN A 154 9.91 -2.90 -2.17
CA ASN A 154 10.88 -1.91 -1.70
C ASN A 154 12.29 -2.50 -1.69
N LEU A 155 13.25 -1.89 -2.40
CA LEU A 155 14.60 -2.43 -2.56
C LEU A 155 15.40 -2.46 -1.26
N TYR A 156 15.16 -1.52 -0.33
CA TYR A 156 15.76 -1.58 1.01
C TYR A 156 15.26 -2.81 1.79
N SER A 157 13.97 -3.14 1.65
CA SER A 157 13.37 -4.29 2.32
C SER A 157 13.84 -5.62 1.74
N THR A 158 14.09 -5.69 0.43
CA THR A 158 14.57 -6.90 -0.27
C THR A 158 16.09 -7.07 -0.22
N GLY A 159 16.85 -6.06 0.23
CA GLY A 159 18.31 -6.07 0.26
C GLY A 159 18.96 -5.79 -1.10
N GLU A 160 18.18 -5.45 -2.12
CA GLU A 160 18.69 -5.03 -3.43
C GLU A 160 19.31 -3.61 -3.40
N LYS A 161 18.99 -2.82 -2.37
CA LYS A 161 19.62 -1.52 -2.10
C LYS A 161 19.98 -1.45 -0.63
N GLU A 162 21.20 -1.02 -0.33
CA GLU A 162 21.64 -0.79 1.04
C GLU A 162 20.97 0.46 1.62
N LEU A 163 20.45 0.32 2.84
CA LEU A 163 19.93 1.42 3.63
C LEU A 163 21.10 2.14 4.32
N PRO A 164 21.08 3.48 4.48
CA PRO A 164 22.12 4.18 5.22
C PRO A 164 22.29 3.65 6.65
N ASP A 165 23.52 3.69 7.14
CA ASP A 165 23.90 3.14 8.44
C ASP A 165 23.10 3.77 9.60
N GLY A 166 22.79 2.94 10.61
CA GLY A 166 22.10 3.40 11.82
C GLY A 166 20.59 3.64 11.65
N LEU A 167 20.02 3.32 10.48
CA LEU A 167 18.59 3.38 10.20
C LEU A 167 17.98 1.98 10.11
N GLU A 168 16.70 1.87 10.45
CA GLU A 168 15.89 0.66 10.26
C GLU A 168 14.56 1.01 9.59
N ILE A 169 14.15 0.29 8.54
CA ILE A 169 12.85 0.50 7.89
C ILE A 169 11.74 -0.07 8.77
N LEU A 170 10.85 0.81 9.26
CA LEU A 170 9.66 0.41 10.00
C LEU A 170 8.50 0.09 9.06
N ALA A 171 8.33 0.86 7.99
CA ALA A 171 7.28 0.65 7.00
C ALA A 171 7.65 1.35 5.69
N ALA A 172 7.28 0.75 4.57
CA ALA A 172 7.52 1.34 3.26
C ALA A 172 6.42 0.97 2.26
N LYS A 173 6.14 1.89 1.33
CA LYS A 173 5.31 1.61 0.16
C LYS A 173 5.87 2.30 -1.08
N THR A 174 6.15 1.48 -2.09
CA THR A 174 6.48 1.91 -3.45
C THR A 174 5.21 2.14 -4.28
N GLY A 175 5.32 2.94 -5.32
CA GLY A 175 4.28 3.10 -6.34
C GLY A 175 4.90 3.43 -7.69
N THR A 176 4.30 2.92 -8.78
CA THR A 176 4.75 3.26 -10.13
C THR A 176 3.57 3.28 -11.09
N THR A 177 3.41 4.39 -11.81
CA THR A 177 2.57 4.46 -13.01
C THR A 177 3.25 5.38 -14.02
N LYS A 178 2.87 5.30 -15.31
CA LYS A 178 3.41 6.21 -16.34
C LYS A 178 3.20 7.69 -15.98
N LYS A 179 2.04 8.02 -15.39
CA LYS A 179 1.68 9.41 -15.02
C LYS A 179 2.31 9.86 -13.69
N ALA A 180 2.45 8.95 -12.72
CA ALA A 180 2.99 9.27 -11.40
C ALA A 180 4.52 9.20 -11.32
N GLY A 181 5.18 8.56 -12.30
CA GLY A 181 6.59 8.18 -12.21
C GLY A 181 6.80 7.12 -11.12
N TYR A 182 8.03 7.05 -10.62
CA TYR A 182 8.41 6.17 -9.53
C TYR A 182 8.31 6.90 -8.19
N CYS A 183 7.63 6.30 -7.21
CA CYS A 183 7.37 6.89 -5.90
C CYS A 183 7.74 5.92 -4.77
N LEU A 184 8.15 6.46 -3.63
CA LEU A 184 8.43 5.73 -2.40
C LEU A 184 8.09 6.61 -1.20
N ALA A 185 7.27 6.08 -0.31
CA ALA A 185 7.05 6.62 1.03
C ALA A 185 7.53 5.59 2.04
N LEU A 186 8.31 6.01 3.02
CA LEU A 186 8.81 5.14 4.08
C LEU A 186 8.93 5.89 5.40
N THR A 187 8.95 5.11 6.48
CA THR A 187 9.35 5.57 7.80
C THR A 187 10.50 4.71 8.30
N VAL A 188 11.48 5.37 8.92
CA VAL A 188 12.66 4.73 9.50
C VAL A 188 12.75 5.06 10.97
N ASP A 189 13.25 4.09 11.73
CA ASP A 189 13.75 4.34 13.07
C ASP A 189 15.23 4.69 13.01
N LYS A 190 15.67 5.50 13.99
CA LYS A 190 17.07 5.79 14.26
C LYS A 190 17.27 5.65 15.75
N ALA A 191 18.09 4.70 16.17
CA ALA A 191 18.25 4.30 17.58
C ALA A 191 18.63 5.46 18.53
N SER A 192 19.25 6.53 18.03
CA SER A 192 19.62 7.71 18.82
C SER A 192 18.50 8.75 18.97
N THR A 193 17.32 8.51 18.37
CA THR A 193 16.20 9.44 18.37
C THR A 193 14.95 8.80 18.97
N ALA A 194 14.13 9.60 19.66
CA ALA A 194 12.91 9.12 20.29
C ALA A 194 11.71 9.05 19.33
N ILE A 195 11.84 9.60 18.11
CA ILE A 195 10.76 9.68 17.14
C ILE A 195 11.23 9.18 15.76
N PRO A 196 10.40 8.43 15.02
CA PRO A 196 10.76 7.96 13.70
C PRO A 196 10.74 9.09 12.67
N TYR A 197 11.55 8.94 11.62
CA TYR A 197 11.59 9.85 10.48
C TYR A 197 10.72 9.33 9.34
N TYR A 198 10.08 10.25 8.62
CA TYR A 198 9.27 9.94 7.45
C TYR A 198 9.89 10.59 6.22
N SER A 199 10.01 9.84 5.14
CA SER A 199 10.52 10.34 3.86
C SER A 199 9.62 9.93 2.71
N VAL A 200 9.35 10.88 1.82
CA VAL A 200 8.48 10.70 0.66
C VAL A 200 9.17 11.29 -0.57
N VAL A 201 9.43 10.44 -1.56
CA VAL A 201 9.90 10.84 -2.89
C VAL A 201 8.82 10.45 -3.91
N MET A 202 8.46 11.40 -4.77
CA MET A 202 7.47 11.20 -5.83
C MET A 202 8.04 11.64 -7.18
N LYS A 203 7.49 11.11 -8.27
CA LYS A 203 7.87 11.45 -9.65
C LYS A 203 9.35 11.23 -9.99
N GLY A 204 9.97 10.22 -9.40
CA GLY A 204 11.27 9.72 -9.86
C GLY A 204 11.19 9.31 -11.33
N THR A 205 12.19 9.67 -12.13
CA THR A 205 12.20 9.42 -13.58
C THR A 205 12.37 7.96 -13.94
N ASN A 206 13.09 7.22 -13.09
CA ASN A 206 13.25 5.78 -13.13
C ASN A 206 13.45 5.23 -11.70
N LYS A 207 13.54 3.90 -11.57
CA LYS A 207 13.73 3.25 -10.27
C LYS A 207 15.05 3.65 -9.62
N GLU A 208 16.15 3.76 -10.36
CA GLU A 208 17.45 4.15 -9.81
C GLU A 208 17.42 5.57 -9.22
N ASN A 209 16.90 6.53 -9.97
CA ASN A 209 16.72 7.92 -9.55
C ASN A 209 15.83 8.05 -8.31
N LEU A 210 14.79 7.20 -8.18
CA LEU A 210 13.96 7.16 -6.97
C LEU A 210 14.81 6.83 -5.73
N TYR A 211 15.59 5.75 -5.80
CA TYR A 211 16.38 5.29 -4.66
C TYR A 211 17.61 6.16 -4.40
N GLU A 212 18.21 6.77 -5.43
CA GLU A 212 19.25 7.79 -5.25
C GLU A 212 18.72 8.98 -4.46
N ASN A 213 17.58 9.56 -4.87
CA ASN A 213 16.97 10.67 -4.15
C ASN A 213 16.54 10.28 -2.74
N MET A 214 15.99 9.07 -2.55
CA MET A 214 15.61 8.59 -1.23
C MET A 214 16.83 8.42 -0.31
N THR A 215 17.89 7.77 -0.80
CA THR A 215 19.15 7.59 -0.05
C THR A 215 19.74 8.96 0.32
N ASN A 216 19.81 9.92 -0.62
CA ASN A 216 20.31 11.27 -0.35
C ASN A 216 19.52 12.02 0.74
N LEU A 217 18.22 11.74 0.90
CA LEU A 217 17.42 12.30 2.00
C LEU A 217 17.70 11.59 3.32
N LEU A 218 17.85 10.27 3.28
CA LEU A 218 18.13 9.44 4.45
C LEU A 218 19.55 9.67 5.00
N ASP A 219 20.55 9.89 4.15
CA ASP A 219 21.93 10.18 4.56
C ASP A 219 22.04 11.48 5.38
N LYS A 220 21.11 12.42 5.21
CA LYS A 220 21.07 13.66 5.99
C LYS A 220 20.60 13.45 7.42
N ILE A 221 19.97 12.30 7.70
CA ILE A 221 19.43 11.96 9.01
C ILE A 221 20.10 10.73 9.63
N SER A 222 20.90 9.95 8.89
CA SER A 222 21.74 8.86 9.42
C SER A 222 22.84 9.38 10.34
#